data_AF-B1ZD29-F1
#
_entry.id   AF-B1ZD29-F1
#
_cell.length_a   1.000
_cell.length_b   1.000
_cell.length_c   1.000
_cell.angle_alpha   90.00
_cell.angle_beta   90.00
_cell.angle_gamma   90.00
#
_symmetry.space_group_name_H-M   'P 1'
#
loop_
_entity.id
_entity.type
_entity.pdbx_description
1 polymer ?
#
loop_
_entity_poly.entity_id
_entity_poly.type
_entity_poly.pdbx_seq_one_letter_code
_entity_poly.pdbx_strand_id
1 'polypeptide(L)'
;MSASTKCPHSDLHFHLNIANLVDANVKAVDLTCSCKICGTPMRFLGMPHGVSMAQPTMSVDGLEARFPLVARNEEPSTAISAIINMRTGG
;
A
#
# COMPACT_ATOMS: atom_id res chain seq x y z
N MET A 1 -37.89 -10.98 4.66
CA MET A 1 -36.55 -11.53 4.35
C MET A 1 -36.12 -10.95 3.02
N SER A 2 -35.27 -9.91 3.03
CA SER A 2 -34.86 -9.25 1.80
C SER A 2 -33.80 -10.09 1.10
N ALA A 3 -34.08 -10.46 -0.16
CA ALA A 3 -33.12 -11.13 -1.02
C ALA A 3 -31.78 -10.39 -0.99
N SER A 4 -30.69 -11.10 -0.69
CA SER A 4 -29.34 -10.55 -0.64
C SER A 4 -28.88 -10.17 -2.04
N THR A 5 -29.26 -8.98 -2.51
CA THR A 5 -28.67 -8.36 -3.69
C THR A 5 -27.18 -8.21 -3.39
N LYS A 6 -26.33 -9.04 -4.01
CA LYS A 6 -24.87 -8.94 -3.87
C LYS A 6 -24.48 -7.48 -4.11
N CYS A 7 -23.78 -6.87 -3.15
CA CYS A 7 -23.32 -5.50 -3.32
C CYS A 7 -22.42 -5.45 -4.57
N PRO A 8 -22.67 -4.54 -5.52
CA PRO A 8 -21.86 -4.43 -6.73
C PRO A 8 -20.47 -3.83 -6.44
N HIS A 9 -20.24 -3.32 -5.23
CA HIS A 9 -18.99 -2.71 -4.81
C HIS A 9 -18.51 -1.58 -5.74
N SER A 10 -19.44 -0.84 -6.33
CA SER A 10 -19.17 0.20 -7.33
C SER A 10 -18.73 1.55 -6.74
N ASP A 11 -18.99 1.79 -5.45
CA ASP A 11 -18.56 3.00 -4.74
C ASP A 11 -17.60 2.64 -3.59
N LEU A 12 -16.40 3.19 -3.67
CA LEU A 12 -15.26 2.86 -2.83
C LEU A 12 -14.78 4.11 -2.08
N HIS A 13 -14.48 3.93 -0.79
CA HIS A 13 -13.81 4.89 0.05
C HIS A 13 -12.38 4.44 0.26
N PHE A 14 -11.43 5.24 -0.22
CA PHE A 14 -10.02 5.06 0.04
C PHE A 14 -9.60 5.96 1.19
N HIS A 15 -8.90 5.39 2.16
CA HIS A 15 -8.21 6.14 3.20
C HIS A 15 -6.70 6.02 2.96
N LEU A 16 -6.03 7.17 2.93
CA LEU A 16 -4.62 7.30 2.64
C LEU A 16 -3.92 7.92 3.84
N ASN A 17 -2.88 7.26 4.33
CA ASN A 17 -1.97 7.78 5.35
C ASN A 17 -0.57 7.92 4.76
N ILE A 18 0.12 9.03 5.06
CA ILE A 18 1.49 9.26 4.60
C ILE A 18 2.41 9.21 5.82
N ALA A 19 3.18 8.13 5.93
CA ALA A 19 4.21 7.99 6.94
C ALA A 19 5.55 8.53 6.41
N ASN A 20 6.20 9.36 7.22
CA ASN A 20 7.58 9.79 6.97
C ASN A 20 8.53 8.87 7.74
N LEU A 21 9.58 8.40 7.08
CA LEU A 21 10.67 7.75 7.79
C LEU A 21 11.63 8.83 8.28
N VAL A 22 12.03 8.75 9.54
CA VAL A 22 13.03 9.67 10.12
C VAL A 22 14.35 9.47 9.36
N ASP A 23 14.98 10.59 8.98
CA ASP A 23 16.27 10.64 8.27
C ASP A 23 16.30 10.03 6.85
N ALA A 24 15.15 9.83 6.21
CA ALA A 24 15.08 9.43 4.80
C ALA A 24 14.14 10.34 3.99
N ASN A 25 14.46 10.54 2.71
CA ASN A 25 13.59 11.25 1.77
C ASN A 25 12.46 10.37 1.18
N VAL A 26 12.44 9.09 1.56
CA VAL A 26 11.39 8.15 1.15
C VAL A 26 10.23 8.20 2.14
N LYS A 27 9.02 8.20 1.59
CA LYS A 27 7.77 8.14 2.34
C LYS A 27 7.08 6.82 2.05
N ALA A 28 6.26 6.36 2.99
CA ALA A 28 5.35 5.25 2.77
C ALA A 28 3.91 5.76 2.74
N VAL A 29 3.17 5.39 1.70
CA VAL A 29 1.72 5.60 1.63
C VAL A 29 1.03 4.32 2.04
N ASP A 30 0.29 4.37 3.14
CA ASP A 30 -0.59 3.30 3.56
C ASP A 30 -1.99 3.56 3.01
N LEU A 31 -2.53 2.56 2.31
CA LEU A 31 -3.81 2.62 1.62
C LEU A 31 -4.75 1.56 2.20
N THR A 32 -5.93 1.98 2.61
CA THR A 32 -7.04 1.06 2.92
C THR A 32 -8.24 1.41 2.05
N CYS A 33 -9.09 0.43 1.76
CA CYS A 33 -10.25 0.63 0.92
C CYS A 33 -11.47 -0.10 1.50
N SER A 34 -12.62 0.55 1.47
CA SER A 34 -13.89 -0.03 1.90
C SER A 34 -15.02 0.36 0.95
N CYS A 35 -16.00 -0.52 0.76
CA CYS A 35 -17.18 -0.19 -0.02
C CYS A 35 -18.08 0.77 0.75
N LYS A 36 -18.44 1.92 0.17
CA LYS A 36 -19.36 2.87 0.83
C LYS A 36 -20.79 2.35 0.93
N ILE A 37 -21.17 1.40 0.07
CA ILE A 37 -22.54 0.87 -0.01
C ILE A 37 -22.80 -0.16 1.10
N CYS A 38 -21.85 -1.07 1.35
CA CYS A 38 -22.01 -2.18 2.29
C CYS A 38 -21.00 -2.20 3.45
N GLY A 39 -20.00 -1.32 3.44
CA GLY A 39 -18.96 -1.25 4.46
C GLY A 39 -17.86 -2.31 4.34
N THR A 40 -17.98 -3.28 3.44
CA THR A 40 -16.99 -4.37 3.32
C THR A 40 -15.60 -3.82 2.98
N PRO A 41 -14.55 -4.17 3.76
CA PRO A 41 -13.18 -3.79 3.43
C PRO A 41 -12.70 -4.57 2.20
N MET A 42 -11.99 -3.87 1.32
CA MET A 42 -11.41 -4.46 0.11
C MET A 42 -10.04 -5.03 0.41
N ARG A 43 -9.77 -6.21 -0.15
CA ARG A 43 -8.48 -6.88 -0.05
C ARG A 43 -7.62 -6.57 -1.26
N PHE A 44 -6.37 -6.22 -1.01
CA PHE A 44 -5.35 -6.07 -2.04
C PHE A 44 -4.77 -7.42 -2.46
N LEU A 45 -4.41 -7.54 -3.74
CA LEU A 45 -3.91 -8.78 -4.34
C LEU A 45 -2.57 -8.53 -5.03
N GLY A 46 -1.72 -9.57 -5.08
CA GLY A 46 -0.49 -9.56 -5.87
C GLY A 46 0.72 -8.87 -5.22
N MET A 47 0.59 -8.36 -3.99
CA MET A 47 1.70 -7.78 -3.24
C MET A 47 2.25 -8.76 -2.19
N PRO A 48 3.56 -8.75 -1.91
CA PRO A 48 4.13 -9.49 -0.80
C PRO A 48 3.65 -8.94 0.55
N HIS A 49 3.49 -9.81 1.54
CA HIS A 49 3.18 -9.39 2.91
C HIS A 49 4.40 -8.75 3.57
N GLY A 50 4.19 -7.69 4.34
CA GLY A 50 5.21 -7.12 5.23
C GLY A 50 5.36 -5.60 5.11
N VAL A 51 6.59 -5.15 5.34
CA VAL A 51 7.00 -3.75 5.22
C VAL A 51 8.24 -3.71 4.34
N SER A 52 8.23 -2.85 3.33
CA SER A 52 9.37 -2.68 2.43
C SER A 52 9.44 -1.24 1.92
N MET A 53 10.63 -0.66 1.97
CA MET A 53 10.90 0.67 1.40
C MET A 53 11.33 0.60 -0.08
N ALA A 54 11.44 -0.61 -0.63
CA ALA A 54 11.91 -0.87 -1.99
C ALA A 54 10.82 -1.33 -2.96
N GLN A 55 9.70 -1.84 -2.45
CA GLN A 55 8.61 -2.39 -3.26
C GLN A 55 7.28 -2.27 -2.51
N PRO A 56 6.15 -2.21 -3.22
CA PRO A 56 4.84 -2.29 -2.60
C PRO A 56 4.68 -3.57 -1.78
N THR A 57 4.11 -3.45 -0.59
CA THR A 57 3.80 -4.57 0.30
C THR A 57 2.38 -4.43 0.82
N MET A 58 1.85 -5.46 1.47
CA MET A 58 0.56 -5.36 2.17
C MET A 58 0.60 -5.97 3.57
N SER A 59 -0.37 -5.61 4.40
CA SER A 59 -0.60 -6.24 5.69
C SER A 59 -0.89 -7.74 5.54
N VAL A 60 -0.73 -8.49 6.63
CA VAL A 60 -0.91 -9.96 6.63
C VAL A 60 -2.36 -10.36 6.32
N ASP A 61 -3.33 -9.51 6.67
CA ASP A 61 -4.74 -9.69 6.32
C ASP A 61 -5.09 -9.19 4.90
N GLY A 62 -4.14 -8.52 4.22
CA GLY A 62 -4.29 -7.96 2.89
C GLY A 62 -5.23 -6.75 2.81
N LEU A 63 -5.59 -6.11 3.93
CA LEU A 63 -6.52 -4.98 3.97
C LEU A 63 -5.83 -3.60 3.89
N GLU A 64 -4.51 -3.56 4.08
CA GLU A 64 -3.70 -2.35 3.98
C GLU A 64 -2.56 -2.57 2.98
N ALA A 65 -2.46 -1.72 1.97
CA ALA A 65 -1.35 -1.70 1.02
C ALA A 65 -0.38 -0.58 1.37
N ARG A 66 0.92 -0.83 1.24
CA ARG A 66 1.99 0.08 1.59
C ARG A 66 2.87 0.34 0.39
N PHE A 67 2.89 1.58 -0.08
CA PHE A 67 3.62 2.00 -1.26
C PHE A 67 4.78 2.93 -0.86
N PRO A 68 6.04 2.50 -1.02
CA PRO A 68 7.15 3.42 -0.90
C PRO A 68 7.15 4.40 -2.08
N LEU A 69 7.42 5.67 -1.80
CA LEU A 69 7.53 6.72 -2.79
C LEU A 69 8.64 7.71 -2.46
N VAL A 70 9.22 8.28 -3.51
CA VAL A 70 10.22 9.34 -3.45
C VAL A 70 9.82 10.42 -4.46
N ALA A 71 10.24 11.66 -4.24
CA ALA A 71 9.97 12.74 -5.19
C ALA A 71 10.62 12.41 -6.54
N ARG A 72 9.95 12.76 -7.65
CA ARG A 72 10.35 12.38 -9.02
C ARG A 72 11.81 12.70 -9.38
N ASN A 73 12.39 13.75 -8.79
CA ASN A 73 13.75 14.22 -9.10
C ASN A 73 14.74 13.94 -7.96
N GLU A 74 14.38 13.08 -7.01
CA GLU A 74 15.23 12.68 -5.91
C GLU A 74 15.54 11.19 -5.98
N GLU A 75 16.80 10.85 -5.74
CA GLU A 75 17.18 9.46 -5.52
C GLU A 75 16.80 9.03 -4.10
N PRO A 76 16.33 7.78 -3.90
CA PRO A 76 16.15 7.26 -2.56
C PRO A 76 17.47 7.38 -1.76
N SER A 77 17.36 7.77 -0.49
CA SER A 77 18.50 7.83 0.44
C SER A 77 19.40 6.58 0.31
N THR A 78 20.71 6.72 0.50
CA THR A 78 21.70 5.66 0.23
C THR A 78 21.34 4.33 0.91
N ALA A 79 20.79 4.38 2.12
CA ALA A 79 20.31 3.20 2.85
C ALA A 79 19.19 2.45 2.11
N ILE A 80 18.26 3.17 1.48
CA ILE A 80 17.15 2.58 0.73
C ILE A 80 17.59 2.14 -0.67
N SER A 81 18.43 2.94 -1.33
CA SER A 81 19.02 2.59 -2.63
C SER A 81 19.81 1.27 -2.57
N ALA A 82 20.56 1.03 -1.49
CA ALA A 82 21.23 -0.25 -1.28
C ALA A 82 20.25 -1.44 -1.18
N ILE A 83 19.13 -1.27 -0.47
CA ILE A 83 18.10 -2.31 -0.32
C ILE A 83 17.40 -2.60 -1.66
N ILE A 84 17.15 -1.58 -2.47
CA ILE A 84 16.57 -1.74 -3.82
C ILE A 84 17.55 -2.52 -4.71
N ASN A 85 18.81 -2.09 -4.78
CA ASN A 85 19.81 -2.66 -5.66
C ASN A 85 20.21 -4.11 -5.29
N MET A 86 20.21 -4.45 -4.00
CA MET A 86 20.43 -5.84 -3.55
C MET A 86 19.33 -6.80 -4.00
N ARG A 87 18.14 -6.31 -4.34
CA ARG A 87 17.01 -7.14 -4.79
C ARG A 87 16.91 -7.27 -6.31
N THR A 88 17.47 -6.34 -7.07
CA THR A 88 17.44 -6.33 -8.54
C THR A 88 18.67 -6.97 -9.18
N GLY A 89 19.75 -7.17 -8.43
CA GLY A 89 20.93 -7.94 -8.86
C GLY A 89 20.77 -9.43 -8.59
N GLY A 90 20.13 -10.14 -9.53
CA GLY A 90 20.06 -11.60 -9.60
C GLY A 90 20.18 -12.07 -11.04
#